data_AF-A0A363UAK1-F1
#
_entry.id   AF-A0A363UAK1-F1
#
_cell.length_a   1.000
_cell.length_b   1.000
_cell.length_c   1.000
_cell.angle_alpha   90.00
_cell.angle_beta   90.00
_cell.angle_gamma   90.00
#
_symmetry.space_group_name_H-M   'P 1'
#
loop_
_entity.id
_entity.type
_entity.pdbx_description
1 polymer ?
#
loop_
_entity_poly.entity_id
_entity_poly.type
_entity_poly.pdbx_seq_one_letter_code
_entity_poly.pdbx_strand_id
1 'polypeptide(L)'
;MKFMTFTLLSITVLFGLYGLLHLFGASAPLIIFVTLALFCIFFGWLLPRILKRTNVKVWIFLGLLSLIGLMIPSSSLMADREPGPVSDAIWFTLFLLPSLALVSAAFLLYAGWGGTVPESDKISKGISLPLSILLIVKTIYNLYDLTLWDNTYDPLGYLWLILPIFVVLLSGLMLAVALPGKIKLAGSAYSILVSVSLIGVSTLAQRVDFRQETTGRAERIVAAIDSYYTREGRYPESLSLLTPRYILSLPKPMIMHGQDWCYDSGDGYYRLGYLDREHWSSPHLIGRTYKSVGEVSDPQPICMDAFLAMQIHIPDYPYTYLTDGE
;
A
#
# COMPACT_ATOMS: atom_id res chain seq x y z
N MET A 1 -34.56 -17.70 -0.82
CA MET A 1 -34.33 -18.52 -2.03
C MET A 1 -34.09 -17.72 -3.32
N LYS A 2 -34.90 -16.72 -3.71
CA LYS A 2 -34.78 -16.05 -5.04
C LYS A 2 -33.44 -15.35 -5.36
N PHE A 3 -32.64 -14.98 -4.35
CA PHE A 3 -31.36 -14.29 -4.55
C PHE A 3 -30.24 -15.26 -4.94
N MET A 4 -30.07 -16.38 -4.21
CA MET A 4 -29.05 -17.39 -4.52
C MET A 4 -29.22 -17.97 -5.93
N THR A 5 -30.46 -18.28 -6.34
CA THR A 5 -30.71 -18.81 -7.68
C THR A 5 -30.37 -17.82 -8.79
N PHE A 6 -30.64 -16.53 -8.58
CA PHE A 6 -30.29 -15.49 -9.55
C PHE A 6 -28.77 -15.29 -9.66
N THR A 7 -28.07 -15.25 -8.52
CA THR A 7 -26.61 -15.14 -8.50
C THR A 7 -25.96 -16.34 -9.19
N LEU A 8 -26.41 -17.56 -8.88
CA LEU A 8 -25.92 -18.78 -9.50
C LEU A 8 -26.15 -18.76 -11.01
N LEU A 9 -27.37 -18.42 -11.46
CA LEU A 9 -27.70 -18.31 -12.89
C LEU A 9 -26.81 -17.29 -13.60
N SER A 10 -26.56 -16.13 -12.98
CA SER A 10 -25.75 -15.07 -13.59
C SER A 10 -24.28 -15.49 -13.70
N ILE A 11 -23.74 -16.17 -12.68
CA ILE A 11 -22.41 -16.77 -12.72
C ILE A 11 -22.34 -17.81 -13.84
N THR A 12 -23.31 -18.72 -13.93
CA THR A 12 -23.35 -19.75 -14.98
C THR A 12 -23.40 -19.13 -16.38
N VAL A 13 -24.18 -18.06 -16.59
CA VAL A 13 -24.25 -17.35 -17.88
C VAL A 13 -22.93 -16.65 -18.21
N LEU A 14 -22.29 -16.00 -17.24
CA LEU A 14 -20.98 -15.36 -17.40
C LEU A 14 -19.90 -16.37 -17.80
N PHE A 15 -19.80 -17.49 -17.08
CA PHE A 15 -18.85 -18.56 -17.41
C PHE A 15 -19.17 -19.25 -18.75
N GLY A 16 -20.46 -19.46 -19.04
CA GLY A 16 -20.90 -20.02 -20.33
C GLY A 16 -20.53 -19.11 -21.50
N LEU A 17 -20.72 -17.80 -21.37
CA LEU A 17 -20.34 -16.84 -22.41
C LEU A 17 -18.82 -16.72 -22.57
N TYR A 18 -18.07 -16.73 -21.46
CA TYR A 18 -16.60 -16.75 -21.49
C TYR A 18 -16.08 -17.98 -22.27
N GLY A 19 -16.57 -19.17 -21.93
CA GLY A 19 -16.21 -20.41 -22.63
C GLY A 19 -16.59 -20.37 -24.11
N LEU A 20 -17.76 -19.82 -24.44
CA LEU A 20 -18.23 -19.68 -25.81
C LEU A 20 -17.34 -18.73 -26.63
N LEU A 21 -16.97 -17.56 -26.09
CA LEU A 21 -16.07 -16.62 -26.75
C LEU A 21 -14.69 -17.25 -27.01
N HIS A 22 -14.17 -18.00 -26.03
CA HIS A 22 -12.90 -18.71 -26.20
C HIS A 22 -12.98 -19.80 -27.29
N LEU A 23 -14.09 -20.54 -27.38
CA LEU A 23 -14.30 -21.56 -28.41
C LEU A 23 -14.36 -20.96 -29.83
N PHE A 24 -14.82 -19.72 -29.97
CA PHE A 24 -14.88 -19.01 -31.25
C PHE A 24 -13.58 -18.26 -31.61
N GLY A 25 -12.48 -18.49 -30.89
CA GLY A 25 -11.19 -17.87 -31.20
C GLY A 25 -11.15 -16.36 -30.97
N ALA A 26 -12.01 -15.84 -30.09
CA ALA A 26 -11.93 -14.45 -29.67
C ALA A 26 -10.53 -14.15 -29.09
N SER A 27 -9.98 -12.99 -29.42
CA SER A 27 -8.72 -12.54 -28.83
C SER A 27 -8.90 -12.36 -27.32
N ALA A 28 -7.87 -12.70 -26.53
CA ALA A 28 -7.85 -12.50 -25.08
C ALA A 28 -8.37 -11.10 -24.62
N PRO A 29 -8.00 -9.97 -25.25
CA PRO A 29 -8.53 -8.66 -24.85
C PRO A 29 -10.04 -8.52 -25.07
N LEU A 30 -10.60 -9.08 -26.14
CA LEU A 30 -12.05 -9.05 -26.40
C LEU A 30 -12.80 -9.84 -25.31
N ILE A 31 -12.29 -11.02 -24.95
CA ILE A 31 -12.88 -11.85 -23.90
C ILE A 31 -12.88 -11.11 -22.55
N ILE A 32 -11.75 -10.49 -22.18
CA ILE A 32 -11.62 -9.72 -20.95
C ILE A 32 -12.62 -8.55 -20.95
N PHE A 33 -12.71 -7.79 -22.04
CA PHE A 33 -13.61 -6.64 -22.15
C PHE A 33 -15.08 -7.03 -22.01
N VAL A 34 -15.54 -8.07 -22.72
CA VAL A 34 -16.93 -8.55 -22.62
C VAL A 34 -17.24 -9.05 -21.21
N THR A 35 -16.30 -9.79 -20.60
CA THR A 35 -16.46 -10.30 -19.23
C THR A 35 -16.58 -9.16 -18.23
N LEU A 36 -15.72 -8.15 -18.32
CA LEU A 36 -15.78 -6.94 -17.48
C LEU A 36 -17.09 -6.17 -17.69
N ALA A 37 -17.55 -6.01 -18.92
CA ALA A 37 -18.81 -5.31 -19.23
C ALA A 37 -20.02 -6.02 -18.58
N LEU A 38 -20.10 -7.34 -18.72
CA LEU A 38 -21.17 -8.13 -18.11
C LEU A 38 -21.10 -8.12 -16.59
N PHE A 39 -19.89 -8.18 -16.03
CA PHE A 39 -19.67 -8.02 -14.60
C PHE A 39 -20.16 -6.65 -14.12
N CYS A 40 -19.82 -5.56 -14.82
CA CYS A 40 -20.32 -4.22 -14.52
C CYS A 40 -21.85 -4.13 -14.55
N ILE A 41 -22.51 -4.73 -15.55
CA ILE A 41 -23.97 -4.74 -15.66
C ILE A 41 -24.58 -5.52 -14.48
N PHE A 42 -24.07 -6.72 -14.23
CA PHE A 42 -24.55 -7.59 -13.16
C PHE A 42 -24.41 -6.91 -11.79
N PHE A 43 -23.22 -6.38 -11.46
CA PHE A 43 -22.98 -5.71 -10.19
C PHE A 43 -23.68 -4.36 -10.10
N GLY A 44 -23.77 -3.60 -11.19
CA GLY A 44 -24.54 -2.35 -11.24
C GLY A 44 -26.03 -2.55 -10.93
N TRP A 45 -26.57 -3.73 -11.23
CA TRP A 45 -27.94 -4.09 -10.86
C TRP A 45 -28.05 -4.72 -9.46
N LEU A 46 -27.10 -5.57 -9.07
CA LEU A 46 -27.13 -6.32 -7.82
C LEU A 46 -26.80 -5.45 -6.60
N LEU A 47 -25.74 -4.65 -6.68
CA LEU A 47 -25.20 -3.89 -5.55
C LEU A 47 -26.21 -2.88 -4.98
N PRO A 48 -26.97 -2.10 -5.78
CA PRO A 48 -27.98 -1.20 -5.21
C PRO A 48 -29.07 -1.94 -4.42
N ARG A 49 -29.38 -3.20 -4.78
CA ARG A 49 -30.36 -4.01 -4.06
C ARG A 49 -29.81 -4.54 -2.75
N ILE A 50 -28.55 -4.99 -2.75
CA ILE A 50 -27.85 -5.39 -1.53
C ILE A 50 -27.78 -4.19 -0.59
N LEU A 51 -27.36 -3.04 -1.10
CA LEU A 51 -27.20 -1.79 -0.34
C LEU A 51 -28.48 -1.37 0.37
N LYS A 52 -29.64 -1.48 -0.29
CA LYS A 52 -30.95 -1.15 0.31
C LYS A 52 -31.40 -2.15 1.39
N ARG A 53 -30.86 -3.36 1.41
CA ARG A 53 -31.29 -4.44 2.32
C ARG A 53 -30.34 -4.64 3.50
N THR A 54 -29.07 -4.32 3.33
CA THR A 54 -28.05 -4.55 4.35
C THR A 54 -28.10 -3.46 5.43
N ASN A 55 -28.02 -3.88 6.70
CA ASN A 55 -27.94 -2.96 7.82
C ASN A 55 -26.63 -2.15 7.75
N VAL A 56 -26.71 -0.83 7.93
CA VAL A 56 -25.55 0.08 7.95
C VAL A 56 -24.45 -0.37 8.93
N LYS A 57 -24.81 -1.02 10.04
CA LYS A 57 -23.86 -1.55 11.03
C LYS A 57 -22.87 -2.55 10.43
N VAL A 58 -23.30 -3.35 9.44
CA VAL A 58 -22.41 -4.29 8.73
C VAL A 58 -21.34 -3.54 7.95
N TRP A 59 -21.71 -2.46 7.27
CA TRP A 59 -20.77 -1.62 6.52
C TRP A 59 -19.84 -0.83 7.43
N ILE A 60 -20.33 -0.36 8.59
CA ILE A 60 -19.48 0.27 9.60
C ILE A 60 -18.44 -0.74 10.10
N PHE A 61 -18.86 -1.96 10.44
CA PHE A 61 -17.94 -3.02 10.88
C PHE A 61 -16.91 -3.36 9.80
N LEU A 62 -17.35 -3.59 8.56
CA LEU A 62 -16.44 -3.90 7.45
C LEU A 62 -15.48 -2.74 7.15
N GLY A 63 -15.97 -1.49 7.24
CA GLY A 63 -15.17 -0.30 7.10
C GLY A 63 -14.10 -0.18 8.19
N LEU A 64 -14.45 -0.41 9.45
CA LEU A 64 -13.48 -0.43 10.56
C LEU A 64 -12.43 -1.53 10.38
N LEU A 65 -12.85 -2.73 9.96
CA LEU A 65 -11.92 -3.84 9.70
C LEU A 65 -10.95 -3.50 8.57
N SER A 66 -11.46 -2.90 7.48
CA SER A 66 -10.64 -2.46 6.35
C SER A 66 -9.67 -1.35 6.77
N LEU A 67 -10.13 -0.43 7.62
CA LEU A 67 -9.31 0.65 8.16
C LEU A 67 -8.16 0.09 9.01
N ILE A 68 -8.42 -0.89 9.88
CA ILE A 68 -7.37 -1.56 10.68
C ILE A 68 -6.34 -2.21 9.75
N GLY A 69 -6.78 -2.91 8.70
CA GLY A 69 -5.89 -3.48 7.70
C GLY A 69 -5.00 -2.41 7.04
N LEU A 70 -5.59 -1.29 6.63
CA LEU A 70 -4.88 -0.19 5.96
C LEU A 70 -3.90 0.57 6.88
N MET A 71 -4.00 0.40 8.20
CA MET A 71 -3.05 0.98 9.15
C MET A 71 -1.76 0.18 9.25
N ILE A 72 -1.72 -1.05 8.75
CA ILE A 72 -0.50 -1.86 8.69
C ILE A 72 0.37 -1.34 7.53
N PRO A 73 1.61 -0.88 7.79
CA PRO A 73 2.50 -0.40 6.73
C PRO A 73 2.77 -1.50 5.69
N SER A 74 2.70 -1.17 4.41
CA SER A 74 2.96 -2.15 3.33
C SER A 74 4.39 -2.69 3.42
N SER A 75 5.35 -1.83 3.81
CA SER A 75 6.75 -2.19 4.06
C SER A 75 6.92 -3.33 5.06
N SER A 76 6.07 -3.37 6.10
CA SER A 76 6.11 -4.42 7.13
C SER A 76 5.50 -5.73 6.64
N LEU A 77 4.55 -5.66 5.70
CA LEU A 77 3.95 -6.83 5.07
C LEU A 77 4.89 -7.46 4.03
N MET A 78 5.67 -6.63 3.35
CA MET A 78 6.62 -7.03 2.30
C MET A 78 8.03 -7.38 2.81
N ALA A 79 8.33 -7.16 4.10
CA ALA A 79 9.64 -7.47 4.66
C ALA A 79 9.96 -8.99 4.57
N ASP A 80 11.14 -9.32 4.02
CA ASP A 80 11.76 -10.64 3.85
C ASP A 80 10.90 -11.83 4.25
N ARG A 81 10.00 -12.21 3.35
CA ARG A 81 9.25 -13.47 3.45
C ARG A 81 9.65 -14.38 2.31
N GLU A 82 10.08 -15.59 2.67
CA GLU A 82 10.31 -16.64 1.71
C GLU A 82 9.05 -16.86 0.86
N PRO A 83 9.21 -17.15 -0.45
CA PRO A 83 8.10 -17.46 -1.32
C PRO A 83 7.32 -18.65 -0.77
N GLY A 84 6.00 -18.49 -0.65
CA GLY A 84 5.12 -19.50 -0.08
C GLY A 84 3.72 -18.98 0.22
N PRO A 85 2.82 -19.84 0.75
CA PRO A 85 1.40 -19.53 0.87
C PRO A 85 1.09 -18.28 1.71
N VAL A 86 1.94 -17.97 2.70
CA VAL A 86 1.78 -16.77 3.53
C VAL A 86 2.11 -15.51 2.73
N SER A 87 3.20 -15.53 1.95
CA SER A 87 3.58 -14.43 1.06
C SER A 87 2.50 -14.18 0.01
N ASP A 88 1.98 -15.24 -0.60
CA ASP A 88 0.88 -15.16 -1.59
C ASP A 88 -0.38 -14.54 -0.98
N ALA A 89 -0.75 -14.93 0.24
CA ALA A 89 -1.89 -14.36 0.95
C ALA A 89 -1.71 -12.87 1.26
N ILE A 90 -0.48 -12.44 1.56
CA ILE A 90 -0.15 -11.03 1.80
C ILE A 90 -0.26 -10.24 0.50
N TRP A 91 0.33 -10.71 -0.59
CA TRP A 91 0.21 -10.08 -1.91
C TRP A 91 -1.24 -9.93 -2.33
N PHE A 92 -2.03 -11.00 -2.18
CA PHE A 92 -3.47 -10.97 -2.44
C PHE A 92 -4.20 -9.97 -1.55
N THR A 93 -3.84 -9.90 -0.27
CA THR A 93 -4.43 -8.93 0.67
C THR A 93 -4.07 -7.49 0.29
N LEU A 94 -2.81 -7.20 -0.04
CA LEU A 94 -2.36 -5.87 -0.47
C LEU A 94 -3.05 -5.42 -1.76
N PHE A 95 -3.32 -6.35 -2.67
CA PHE A 95 -4.04 -6.07 -3.91
C PHE A 95 -5.54 -5.82 -3.67
N LEU A 96 -6.19 -6.60 -2.80
CA LEU A 96 -7.63 -6.53 -2.58
C LEU A 96 -8.07 -5.48 -1.56
N LEU A 97 -7.30 -5.27 -0.49
CA LEU A 97 -7.68 -4.44 0.64
C LEU A 97 -8.01 -2.99 0.25
N PRO A 98 -7.20 -2.29 -0.58
CA PRO A 98 -7.55 -0.96 -1.10
C PRO A 98 -8.93 -0.94 -1.78
N SER A 99 -9.21 -1.96 -2.59
CA SER A 99 -10.46 -2.07 -3.35
C SER A 99 -11.66 -2.30 -2.43
N LEU A 100 -11.54 -3.21 -1.46
CA LEU A 100 -12.59 -3.47 -0.46
C LEU A 100 -12.87 -2.24 0.41
N ALA A 101 -11.83 -1.49 0.78
CA ALA A 101 -11.97 -0.24 1.52
C ALA A 101 -12.74 0.82 0.72
N LEU A 102 -12.50 0.94 -0.60
CA LEU A 102 -13.20 1.87 -1.48
C LEU A 102 -14.67 1.49 -1.70
N VAL A 103 -14.98 0.20 -1.83
CA VAL A 103 -16.39 -0.28 -1.83
C VAL A 103 -17.08 0.09 -0.52
N SER A 104 -16.43 -0.19 0.61
CA SER A 104 -16.96 0.10 1.94
C SER A 104 -17.18 1.61 2.13
N ALA A 105 -16.24 2.43 1.67
CA ALA A 105 -16.35 3.88 1.69
C ALA A 105 -17.57 4.37 0.88
N ALA A 106 -17.79 3.85 -0.33
CA ALA A 106 -18.95 4.21 -1.14
C ALA A 106 -20.27 3.83 -0.45
N PHE A 107 -20.37 2.63 0.15
CA PHE A 107 -21.57 2.23 0.89
C PHE A 107 -21.82 3.09 2.13
N LEU A 108 -20.77 3.49 2.84
CA LEU A 108 -20.88 4.39 3.98
C LEU A 108 -21.28 5.81 3.56
N LEU A 109 -20.83 6.30 2.39
CA LEU A 109 -21.31 7.58 1.82
C LEU A 109 -22.81 7.52 1.53
N TYR A 110 -23.28 6.43 0.91
CA TYR A 110 -24.70 6.23 0.67
C TYR A 110 -25.53 6.29 1.96
N ALA A 111 -25.06 5.59 3.01
CA ALA A 111 -25.73 5.59 4.30
C ALA A 111 -25.74 6.98 4.97
N GLY A 112 -24.65 7.73 4.82
CA GLY A 112 -24.48 9.06 5.37
C GLY A 112 -25.34 10.14 4.71
N TRP A 113 -25.47 10.12 3.37
CA TRP A 113 -26.10 11.21 2.60
C TRP A 113 -27.62 11.11 2.42
N GLY A 114 -28.27 10.08 2.93
CA GLY A 114 -29.73 9.98 2.85
C GLY A 114 -30.25 8.66 2.30
N GLY A 115 -29.48 7.57 2.43
CA GLY A 115 -30.10 6.25 2.49
C GLY A 115 -31.26 6.23 3.48
N THR A 116 -32.28 5.40 3.22
CA THR A 116 -33.48 5.22 4.05
C THR A 116 -33.13 4.57 5.40
N VAL A 117 -32.30 5.23 6.19
CA VAL A 117 -31.92 4.83 7.53
C VAL A 117 -33.06 5.29 8.46
N PRO A 118 -33.65 4.38 9.25
CA PRO A 118 -34.67 4.72 10.24
C PRO A 118 -34.22 5.89 11.12
N GLU A 119 -35.16 6.74 11.54
CA GLU A 119 -34.84 7.91 12.36
C GLU A 119 -34.17 7.54 13.69
N SER A 120 -34.37 6.31 14.18
CA SER A 120 -33.73 5.78 15.38
C SER A 120 -32.20 5.60 15.25
N ASP A 121 -31.64 5.60 14.04
CA ASP A 121 -30.21 5.30 13.78
C ASP A 121 -29.39 6.55 13.40
N LYS A 122 -29.67 7.71 14.04
CA LYS A 122 -28.91 8.97 13.82
C LYS A 122 -27.40 8.82 14.07
N ILE A 123 -27.01 8.02 15.07
CA ILE A 123 -25.59 7.76 15.42
C ILE A 123 -24.85 7.11 14.25
N SER A 124 -25.46 6.11 13.62
CA SER A 124 -24.86 5.40 12.48
C SER A 124 -24.57 6.33 11.31
N LYS A 125 -25.45 7.30 11.02
CA LYS A 125 -25.20 8.33 10.00
C LYS A 125 -24.00 9.20 10.35
N GLY A 126 -23.92 9.63 11.62
CA GLY A 126 -22.83 10.46 12.14
C GLY A 126 -21.45 9.80 12.02
N ILE A 127 -21.38 8.47 12.18
CA ILE A 127 -20.13 7.70 12.05
C ILE A 127 -19.78 7.39 10.59
N SER A 128 -20.79 7.17 9.74
CA SER A 128 -20.58 6.65 8.38
C SER A 128 -19.81 7.62 7.47
N LEU A 129 -20.11 8.92 7.52
CA LEU A 129 -19.42 9.92 6.69
C LEU A 129 -17.94 10.08 7.08
N PRO A 130 -17.57 10.34 8.35
CA PRO A 130 -16.16 10.39 8.76
C PRO A 130 -15.40 9.11 8.44
N LEU A 131 -15.99 7.94 8.70
CA LEU A 131 -15.35 6.66 8.43
C LEU A 131 -15.09 6.46 6.93
N SER A 132 -16.04 6.85 6.07
CA SER A 132 -15.83 6.79 4.63
C SER A 132 -14.69 7.69 4.15
N ILE A 133 -14.66 8.95 4.60
CA ILE A 133 -13.58 9.88 4.25
C ILE A 133 -12.24 9.32 4.71
N LEU A 134 -12.18 8.80 5.94
CA LEU A 134 -10.97 8.22 6.49
C LEU A 134 -10.48 7.00 5.69
N LEU A 135 -11.40 6.13 5.25
CA LEU A 135 -11.09 5.00 4.37
C LEU A 135 -10.51 5.47 3.03
N ILE A 136 -11.12 6.47 2.38
CA ILE A 136 -10.61 7.00 1.10
C ILE A 136 -9.20 7.56 1.29
N VAL A 137 -9.00 8.41 2.29
CA VAL A 137 -7.70 9.01 2.59
C VAL A 137 -6.65 7.94 2.89
N LYS A 138 -6.99 6.93 3.70
CA LYS A 138 -6.06 5.85 4.04
C LYS A 138 -5.76 4.93 2.88
N THR A 139 -6.74 4.65 2.02
CA THR A 139 -6.48 3.91 0.78
C THR A 139 -5.55 4.68 -0.15
N ILE A 140 -5.77 5.99 -0.35
CA ILE A 140 -4.89 6.83 -1.17
C ILE A 140 -3.47 6.85 -0.60
N TYR A 141 -3.32 7.02 0.71
CA TYR A 141 -2.02 6.98 1.38
C TYR A 141 -1.33 5.61 1.26
N ASN A 142 -2.06 4.52 1.48
CA ASN A 142 -1.52 3.17 1.37
C ASN A 142 -1.10 2.84 -0.07
N LEU A 143 -1.86 3.30 -1.07
CA LEU A 143 -1.49 3.17 -2.47
C LEU A 143 -0.26 4.00 -2.84
N TYR A 144 -0.12 5.21 -2.29
CA TYR A 144 1.11 6.00 -2.44
C TYR A 144 2.31 5.23 -1.91
N ASP A 145 2.23 4.72 -0.67
CA ASP A 145 3.31 3.94 -0.04
C ASP A 145 3.61 2.66 -0.83
N LEU A 146 2.58 1.92 -1.25
CA LEU A 146 2.72 0.72 -2.07
C LEU A 146 3.40 1.01 -3.41
N THR A 147 2.96 2.06 -4.13
CA THR A 147 3.57 2.45 -5.40
C THR A 147 5.00 2.95 -5.20
N LEU A 148 5.25 3.64 -4.10
CA LEU A 148 6.57 4.14 -3.74
C LEU A 148 7.56 2.98 -3.52
N TRP A 149 7.13 1.93 -2.80
CA TRP A 149 7.90 0.70 -2.66
C TRP A 149 8.03 -0.12 -3.94
N ASP A 150 6.98 -0.17 -4.77
CA ASP A 150 7.02 -0.80 -6.10
C ASP A 150 8.11 -0.19 -6.99
N ASN A 151 8.37 1.11 -6.90
CA ASN A 151 9.49 1.73 -7.64
C ASN A 151 10.87 1.26 -7.19
N THR A 152 10.99 0.70 -5.98
CA THR A 152 12.24 0.08 -5.53
C THR A 152 12.41 -1.33 -6.08
N TYR A 153 11.35 -1.93 -6.63
CA TYR A 153 11.25 -3.35 -6.97
C TYR A 153 10.51 -3.56 -8.29
N ASP A 154 11.20 -3.49 -9.42
CA ASP A 154 10.68 -3.51 -10.80
C ASP A 154 9.27 -2.92 -10.93
N PRO A 155 9.11 -1.62 -11.21
CA PRO A 155 7.82 -0.98 -11.09
C PRO A 155 6.76 -1.70 -11.94
N LEU A 156 5.85 -2.43 -11.27
CA LEU A 156 4.59 -2.87 -11.86
C LEU A 156 3.76 -1.64 -12.23
N GLY A 157 4.05 -0.51 -11.60
CA GLY A 157 3.63 0.82 -11.99
C GLY A 157 2.12 0.95 -11.85
N TYR A 158 1.43 1.16 -12.98
CA TYR A 158 -0.01 1.36 -12.98
C TYR A 158 -0.83 0.08 -12.87
N LEU A 159 -0.20 -1.10 -12.82
CA LEU A 159 -0.92 -2.37 -12.58
C LEU A 159 -1.65 -2.36 -11.23
N TRP A 160 -1.08 -1.74 -10.21
CA TRP A 160 -1.70 -1.53 -8.89
C TRP A 160 -3.01 -0.74 -8.95
N LEU A 161 -3.22 0.06 -10.00
CA LEU A 161 -4.42 0.88 -10.15
C LEU A 161 -5.60 0.15 -10.81
N ILE A 162 -5.36 -0.95 -11.54
CA ILE A 162 -6.40 -1.57 -12.37
C ILE A 162 -7.62 -1.95 -11.52
N LEU A 163 -7.40 -2.71 -10.45
CA LEU A 163 -8.50 -3.18 -9.60
C LEU A 163 -9.14 -2.03 -8.79
N PRO A 164 -8.38 -1.15 -8.08
CA PRO A 164 -8.97 -0.02 -7.36
C PRO A 164 -9.77 0.93 -8.26
N ILE A 165 -9.27 1.29 -9.45
CA ILE A 165 -9.99 2.17 -10.38
C ILE A 165 -11.29 1.49 -10.84
N PHE A 166 -11.21 0.22 -11.26
CA PHE A 166 -12.40 -0.53 -11.68
C PHE A 166 -13.48 -0.53 -10.59
N VAL A 167 -13.07 -0.78 -9.35
CA VAL A 167 -13.97 -0.83 -8.20
C VAL A 167 -14.54 0.55 -7.84
N VAL A 168 -13.75 1.62 -7.97
CA VAL A 168 -14.23 3.00 -7.78
C VAL A 168 -15.28 3.37 -8.82
N LEU A 169 -15.04 3.05 -10.09
CA LEU A 169 -15.99 3.30 -11.17
C LEU A 169 -17.32 2.56 -10.93
N LEU A 170 -17.25 1.29 -10.57
CA LEU A 170 -18.42 0.47 -10.25
C LEU A 170 -19.18 1.03 -9.03
N SER A 171 -18.45 1.42 -7.99
CA SER A 171 -19.02 1.97 -6.75
C SER A 171 -19.68 3.32 -6.98
N GLY A 172 -19.09 4.21 -7.78
CA GLY A 172 -19.70 5.50 -8.10
C GLY A 172 -20.89 5.39 -9.06
N LEU A 173 -20.88 4.44 -10.01
CA LEU A 173 -22.06 4.10 -10.81
C LEU A 173 -23.20 3.61 -9.91
N MET A 174 -22.88 2.70 -8.98
CA MET A 174 -23.85 2.21 -7.99
C MET A 174 -24.42 3.36 -7.14
N LEU A 175 -23.58 4.27 -6.67
CA LEU A 175 -24.01 5.46 -5.93
C LEU A 175 -24.94 6.35 -6.77
N ALA A 176 -24.61 6.61 -8.03
CA ALA A 176 -25.42 7.41 -8.93
C ALA A 176 -26.81 6.79 -9.19
N VAL A 177 -26.91 5.47 -9.21
CA VAL A 177 -28.18 4.74 -9.35
C VAL A 177 -28.97 4.71 -8.02
N ALA A 178 -28.29 4.53 -6.90
CA ALA A 178 -28.92 4.33 -5.60
C ALA A 178 -29.41 5.63 -4.94
N LEU A 179 -28.70 6.74 -5.15
CA LEU A 179 -29.02 8.03 -4.53
C LEU A 179 -30.25 8.70 -5.20
N PRO A 180 -31.12 9.36 -4.42
CA PRO A 180 -32.28 10.06 -4.96
C PRO A 180 -31.93 11.49 -5.46
N GLY A 181 -32.74 11.98 -6.41
CA GLY A 181 -32.78 13.40 -6.79
C GLY A 181 -31.45 13.96 -7.32
N LYS A 182 -31.11 15.19 -6.88
CA LYS A 182 -29.91 15.94 -7.31
C LYS A 182 -28.60 15.35 -6.77
N ILE A 183 -28.66 14.52 -5.73
CA ILE A 183 -27.49 13.92 -5.07
C ILE A 183 -26.88 12.79 -5.94
N LYS A 184 -27.56 12.36 -7.02
CA LYS A 184 -27.03 11.39 -7.98
C LYS A 184 -25.67 11.79 -8.57
N LEU A 185 -25.43 13.09 -8.74
CA LEU A 185 -24.14 13.62 -9.20
C LEU A 185 -22.98 13.28 -8.24
N ALA A 186 -23.26 13.03 -6.96
CA ALA A 186 -22.24 12.65 -6.00
C ALA A 186 -21.61 11.28 -6.32
N GLY A 187 -22.33 10.37 -6.96
CA GLY A 187 -21.76 9.11 -7.44
C GLY A 187 -20.72 9.33 -8.56
N SER A 188 -21.04 10.20 -9.53
CA SER A 188 -20.10 10.59 -10.58
C SER A 188 -18.91 11.38 -10.02
N ALA A 189 -19.15 12.30 -9.10
CA ALA A 189 -18.10 13.06 -8.43
C ALA A 189 -17.16 12.13 -7.64
N TYR A 190 -17.70 11.14 -6.93
CA TYR A 190 -16.91 10.11 -6.25
C TYR A 190 -16.01 9.36 -7.23
N SER A 191 -16.55 8.84 -8.34
CA SER A 191 -15.75 8.13 -9.34
C SER A 191 -14.60 8.99 -9.87
N ILE A 192 -14.90 10.22 -10.28
CA ILE A 192 -13.89 11.11 -10.89
C ILE A 192 -12.83 11.51 -9.86
N LEU A 193 -13.26 12.03 -8.70
CA LEU A 193 -12.34 12.56 -7.70
C LEU A 193 -11.42 11.46 -7.14
N VAL A 194 -11.97 10.29 -6.81
CA VAL A 194 -11.18 9.20 -6.26
C VAL A 194 -10.25 8.62 -7.32
N SER A 195 -10.72 8.36 -8.55
CA SER A 195 -9.84 7.85 -9.62
C SER A 195 -8.70 8.82 -9.95
N VAL A 196 -8.99 10.12 -10.08
CA VAL A 196 -7.96 11.15 -10.30
C VAL A 196 -6.97 11.18 -9.14
N SER A 197 -7.45 11.05 -7.90
CA SER A 197 -6.57 11.04 -6.72
C SER A 197 -5.67 9.81 -6.71
N LEU A 198 -6.20 8.61 -7.00
CA LEU A 198 -5.41 7.37 -7.06
C LEU A 198 -4.33 7.46 -8.15
N ILE A 199 -4.68 7.94 -9.35
CA ILE A 199 -3.71 8.15 -10.44
C ILE A 199 -2.66 9.18 -10.01
N GLY A 200 -3.11 10.32 -9.46
CA GLY A 200 -2.23 11.41 -9.04
C GLY A 200 -1.20 10.97 -8.02
N VAL A 201 -1.59 10.25 -6.98
CA VAL A 201 -0.64 9.78 -5.96
C VAL A 201 0.31 8.70 -6.48
N SER A 202 -0.15 7.80 -7.36
CA SER A 202 0.73 6.81 -7.97
C SER A 202 1.75 7.47 -8.92
N THR A 203 1.33 8.46 -9.72
CA THR A 203 2.26 9.23 -10.55
C THR A 203 3.25 10.03 -9.70
N LEU A 204 2.82 10.59 -8.56
CA LEU A 204 3.72 11.26 -7.63
C LEU A 204 4.74 10.28 -7.05
N ALA A 205 4.29 9.13 -6.55
CA ALA A 205 5.16 8.09 -6.00
C ALA A 205 6.20 7.61 -7.03
N GLN A 206 5.80 7.38 -8.28
CA GLN A 206 6.68 6.99 -9.41
C GLN A 206 7.77 8.01 -9.75
N ARG A 207 7.62 9.27 -9.34
CA ARG A 207 8.61 10.32 -9.58
C ARG A 207 9.57 10.52 -8.41
N VAL A 208 9.34 9.83 -7.29
CA VAL A 208 10.21 9.95 -6.12
C VAL A 208 11.50 9.18 -6.39
N ASP A 209 12.62 9.88 -6.26
CA ASP A 209 13.93 9.24 -6.20
C ASP A 209 14.10 8.60 -4.81
N PHE A 210 13.99 7.28 -4.76
CA PHE A 210 14.09 6.51 -3.52
C PHE A 210 15.47 6.60 -2.86
N ARG A 211 16.54 6.92 -3.62
CA ARG A 211 17.88 7.17 -3.05
C ARG A 211 17.94 8.52 -2.37
N GLN A 212 17.32 9.53 -2.97
CA GLN A 212 17.17 10.84 -2.33
C GLN A 212 16.35 10.75 -1.05
N GLU A 213 15.24 9.99 -1.05
CA GLU A 213 14.45 9.73 0.16
C GLU A 213 15.24 8.98 1.23
N THR A 214 16.03 7.98 0.84
CA THR A 214 16.90 7.24 1.76
C THR A 214 17.94 8.19 2.38
N THR A 215 18.54 9.06 1.58
CA THR A 215 19.47 10.10 2.05
C THR A 215 18.80 11.04 3.05
N GLY A 216 17.62 11.59 2.73
CA GLY A 216 16.87 12.46 3.64
C GLY A 216 16.43 11.76 4.94
N ARG A 217 16.18 10.45 4.91
CA ARG A 217 15.93 9.64 6.11
C ARG A 217 17.19 9.48 6.97
N ALA A 218 18.34 9.23 6.35
CA ALA A 218 19.62 9.13 7.04
C ALA A 218 20.01 10.46 7.70
N GLU A 219 19.77 11.58 7.01
CA GLU A 219 19.95 12.96 7.49
C GLU A 219 19.18 13.22 8.81
N ARG A 220 17.93 12.78 8.88
CA ARG A 220 17.11 12.88 10.11
C ARG A 220 17.67 12.04 11.26
N ILE A 221 18.23 10.86 10.96
CA ILE A 221 18.86 9.99 11.98
C ILE A 221 20.15 10.63 12.48
N VAL A 222 20.97 11.18 11.58
CA VAL A 222 22.17 11.93 11.94
C VAL A 222 21.85 13.09 12.87
N ALA A 223 20.83 13.91 12.55
CA ALA A 223 20.41 15.00 13.41
C ALA A 223 19.98 14.53 14.82
N ALA A 224 19.35 13.36 14.90
CA ALA A 224 18.98 12.74 16.17
C ALA A 224 20.21 12.23 16.95
N ILE A 225 21.21 11.65 16.28
CA ILE A 225 22.49 11.25 16.87
C ILE A 225 23.24 12.46 17.42
N ASP A 226 23.32 13.55 16.66
CA ASP A 226 24.01 14.78 17.08
C ASP A 226 23.32 15.41 18.31
N SER A 227 21.98 15.37 18.35
CA SER A 227 21.19 15.81 19.50
C SER A 227 21.40 14.92 20.74
N TYR A 228 21.53 13.60 20.54
CA TYR A 228 21.86 12.65 21.60
C TYR A 228 23.26 12.95 22.17
N TYR A 229 24.26 13.09 21.31
CA TYR A 229 25.63 13.40 21.70
C TYR A 229 25.73 14.70 22.50
N THR A 230 25.05 15.76 22.04
CA THR A 230 25.03 17.06 22.72
C THR A 230 24.53 16.97 24.16
N ARG A 231 23.59 16.04 24.44
CA ARG A 231 23.05 15.86 25.79
C ARG A 231 23.85 14.87 26.63
N GLU A 232 24.16 13.72 26.06
CA GLU A 232 24.72 12.59 26.80
C GLU A 232 26.25 12.56 26.80
N GLY A 233 26.90 13.41 25.99
CA GLY A 233 28.36 13.51 25.86
C GLY A 233 29.02 12.32 25.15
N ARG A 234 28.23 11.42 24.57
CA ARG A 234 28.68 10.20 23.87
C ARG A 234 27.73 9.84 22.73
N TYR A 235 28.20 9.10 21.74
CA TYR A 235 27.34 8.56 20.69
C TYR A 235 26.49 7.41 21.23
N PRO A 236 25.26 7.19 20.71
CA PRO A 236 24.40 6.13 21.20
C PRO A 236 24.96 4.76 20.78
N GLU A 237 24.97 3.78 21.68
CA GLU A 237 25.42 2.40 21.39
C GLU A 237 24.55 1.69 20.35
N SER A 238 23.28 2.10 20.23
CA SER A 238 22.39 1.64 19.18
C SER A 238 21.39 2.72 18.79
N LEU A 239 20.90 2.68 17.55
CA LEU A 239 19.90 3.63 17.07
C LEU A 239 18.59 3.59 17.88
N SER A 240 18.28 2.48 18.55
CA SER A 240 17.07 2.35 19.37
C SER A 240 17.00 3.37 20.52
N LEU A 241 18.17 3.78 21.05
CA LEU A 241 18.29 4.78 22.13
C LEU A 241 17.89 6.20 21.67
N LEU A 242 17.76 6.42 20.37
CA LEU A 242 17.24 7.68 19.82
C LEU A 242 15.72 7.80 20.03
N THR A 243 15.02 6.69 20.18
CA THR A 243 13.55 6.66 20.28
C THR A 243 13.06 6.61 21.73
N PRO A 244 11.88 7.19 22.03
CA PRO A 244 11.12 8.13 21.20
C PRO A 244 11.60 9.59 21.34
N ARG A 245 12.65 9.83 22.16
CA ARG A 245 12.98 11.17 22.66
C ARG A 245 13.61 12.09 21.62
N TYR A 246 14.50 11.58 20.78
CA TYR A 246 15.23 12.34 19.77
C TYR A 246 14.61 12.17 18.38
N ILE A 247 13.98 11.02 18.14
CA ILE A 247 13.16 10.75 16.96
C ILE A 247 11.99 9.86 17.36
N LEU A 248 10.78 10.16 16.88
CA LEU A 248 9.57 9.42 17.28
C LEU A 248 9.62 7.96 16.84
N SER A 249 10.10 7.72 15.62
CA SER A 249 10.28 6.40 15.03
C SER A 249 11.46 6.44 14.08
N LEU A 250 12.31 5.42 14.09
CA LEU A 250 13.43 5.31 13.14
C LEU A 250 12.89 5.05 11.73
N PRO A 251 13.05 5.98 10.77
CA PRO A 251 12.64 5.73 9.40
C PRO A 251 13.59 4.70 8.78
N LYS A 252 13.09 3.62 8.17
CA LYS A 252 13.93 2.61 7.50
C LYS A 252 14.51 3.11 6.17
N PRO A 253 15.65 2.59 5.69
CA PRO A 253 16.12 2.87 4.33
C PRO A 253 15.06 2.43 3.30
N MET A 254 15.02 3.11 2.15
CA MET A 254 14.04 2.84 1.10
C MET A 254 14.72 2.31 -0.16
N ILE A 255 15.46 1.21 0.01
CA ILE A 255 16.20 0.53 -1.08
C ILE A 255 15.66 -0.90 -1.25
N MET A 256 15.60 -1.65 -0.14
CA MET A 256 15.10 -3.03 -0.08
C MET A 256 14.08 -3.14 1.06
N HIS A 257 13.10 -4.03 0.88
CA HIS A 257 12.13 -4.32 1.92
C HIS A 257 12.79 -4.96 3.13
N GLY A 258 12.32 -4.64 4.33
CA GLY A 258 12.83 -5.22 5.58
C GLY A 258 14.19 -4.68 6.04
N GLN A 259 15.00 -4.14 5.13
CA GLN A 259 16.33 -3.61 5.42
C GLN A 259 16.34 -2.58 6.56
N ASP A 260 17.34 -2.71 7.42
CA ASP A 260 17.66 -1.75 8.48
C ASP A 260 18.95 -0.97 8.18
N TRP A 261 19.19 0.07 8.96
CA TRP A 261 20.44 0.82 8.90
C TRP A 261 21.57 0.01 9.49
N CYS A 262 22.73 0.12 8.88
CA CYS A 262 23.97 -0.35 9.45
C CYS A 262 24.53 0.76 10.32
N TYR A 263 24.74 0.47 11.59
CA TYR A 263 25.21 1.46 12.54
C TYR A 263 26.28 0.84 13.43
N ASP A 264 27.39 1.56 13.56
CA ASP A 264 28.52 1.19 14.42
C ASP A 264 28.95 2.44 15.20
N SER A 265 29.32 2.27 16.47
CA SER A 265 29.72 3.37 17.34
C SER A 265 30.64 2.91 18.45
N GLY A 266 31.51 3.82 18.90
CA GLY A 266 32.34 3.61 20.07
C GLY A 266 32.77 4.92 20.70
N ASP A 267 33.88 4.88 21.45
CA ASP A 267 34.38 6.04 22.17
C ASP A 267 34.86 7.13 21.21
N GLY A 268 34.02 8.14 21.02
CA GLY A 268 34.32 9.30 20.18
C GLY A 268 34.09 9.10 18.68
N TYR A 269 33.49 7.98 18.24
CA TYR A 269 33.16 7.75 16.83
C TYR A 269 31.76 7.16 16.61
N TYR A 270 31.22 7.38 15.42
CA TYR A 270 30.10 6.60 14.89
C TYR A 270 30.14 6.54 13.36
N ARG A 271 29.51 5.50 12.81
CA ARG A 271 29.28 5.30 11.38
C ARG A 271 27.83 4.92 11.15
N LEU A 272 27.20 5.57 10.18
CA LEU A 272 25.87 5.24 9.70
C LEU A 272 25.97 4.88 8.22
N GLY A 273 25.38 3.75 7.83
CA GLY A 273 25.38 3.27 6.46
C GLY A 273 24.14 2.43 6.14
N TYR A 274 24.06 2.00 4.89
CA TYR A 274 23.01 1.13 4.38
C TYR A 274 23.53 0.34 3.18
N LEU A 275 22.90 -0.81 2.90
CA LEU A 275 23.08 -1.54 1.65
C LEU A 275 22.29 -0.84 0.52
N ASP A 276 22.95 -0.56 -0.58
CA ASP A 276 22.41 -0.04 -1.82
C ASP A 276 22.44 -1.11 -2.92
N ARG A 277 21.72 -0.87 -4.00
CA ARG A 277 21.78 -1.66 -5.24
C ARG A 277 21.52 -0.74 -6.43
N GLU A 278 22.11 -1.06 -7.58
CA GLU A 278 21.97 -0.23 -8.78
C GLU A 278 20.54 -0.27 -9.36
N HIS A 279 19.94 -1.46 -9.40
CA HIS A 279 18.55 -1.71 -9.75
C HIS A 279 18.04 -2.94 -9.00
N TRP A 280 16.73 -3.15 -8.99
CA TRP A 280 16.11 -4.20 -8.16
C TRP A 280 16.62 -5.62 -8.47
N SER A 281 16.88 -5.91 -9.75
CA SER A 281 17.35 -7.19 -10.25
C SER A 281 18.87 -7.33 -10.24
N SER A 282 19.58 -6.29 -9.79
CA SER A 282 21.03 -6.36 -9.67
C SER A 282 21.34 -7.30 -8.51
N PRO A 283 22.06 -8.42 -8.75
CA PRO A 283 22.54 -9.26 -7.67
C PRO A 283 23.65 -8.55 -6.88
N HIS A 284 24.09 -7.38 -7.34
CA HIS A 284 25.19 -6.65 -6.74
C HIS A 284 24.71 -5.73 -5.62
N LEU A 285 25.14 -6.07 -4.39
CA LEU A 285 24.89 -5.24 -3.21
C LEU A 285 26.10 -4.36 -2.93
N ILE A 286 25.81 -3.09 -2.65
CA ILE A 286 26.82 -2.07 -2.42
C ILE A 286 26.67 -1.57 -0.97
N GLY A 287 27.62 -1.87 -0.10
CA GLY A 287 27.67 -1.24 1.22
C GLY A 287 28.05 0.23 1.08
N ARG A 288 27.14 1.15 1.46
CA ARG A 288 27.39 2.59 1.46
C ARG A 288 27.49 3.10 2.89
N THR A 289 28.59 3.79 3.19
CA THR A 289 28.62 4.72 4.32
C THR A 289 27.84 5.98 3.93
N TYR A 290 27.05 6.52 4.84
CA TYR A 290 26.36 7.80 4.66
C TYR A 290 27.04 8.91 5.46
N LYS A 291 27.43 8.61 6.71
CA LYS A 291 28.19 9.52 7.55
C LYS A 291 29.09 8.74 8.50
N SER A 292 30.33 9.20 8.63
CA SER A 292 31.31 8.73 9.61
C SER A 292 31.89 9.92 10.38
N VAL A 293 31.99 9.79 11.70
CA VAL A 293 32.62 10.79 12.58
C VAL A 293 33.58 10.06 13.52
N GLY A 294 34.77 10.63 13.75
CA GLY A 294 35.82 10.02 14.57
C GLY A 294 36.76 9.10 13.79
N GLU A 295 37.83 8.65 14.44
CA GLU A 295 38.80 7.69 13.90
C GLU A 295 38.43 6.27 14.35
N VAL A 296 38.46 5.32 13.42
CA VAL A 296 38.07 3.93 13.65
C VAL A 296 39.33 3.08 13.57
N SER A 297 39.68 2.40 14.67
CA SER A 297 40.95 1.69 14.82
C SER A 297 41.11 0.49 13.86
N ASP A 298 40.01 -0.08 13.36
CA ASP A 298 39.99 -1.13 12.33
C ASP A 298 38.72 -0.99 11.46
N PRO A 299 38.78 -0.30 10.31
CA PRO A 299 37.61 0.01 9.52
C PRO A 299 37.13 -1.21 8.73
N GLN A 300 36.42 -2.12 9.40
CA GLN A 300 35.64 -3.14 8.72
C GLN A 300 34.58 -2.46 7.82
N PRO A 301 34.23 -3.03 6.65
CA PRO A 301 33.12 -2.55 5.84
C PRO A 301 31.84 -2.44 6.68
N ILE A 302 31.25 -1.24 6.71
CA ILE A 302 29.94 -1.10 7.36
C ILE A 302 28.91 -1.90 6.55
N CYS A 303 27.93 -2.49 7.24
CA CYS A 303 26.92 -3.40 6.67
C CYS A 303 27.37 -4.83 6.36
N MET A 304 28.58 -5.27 6.73
CA MET A 304 29.00 -6.65 6.46
C MET A 304 28.02 -7.68 7.05
N ASP A 305 27.57 -7.50 8.30
CA ASP A 305 26.61 -8.42 8.93
C ASP A 305 25.27 -8.49 8.17
N ALA A 306 24.77 -7.34 7.70
CA ALA A 306 23.54 -7.28 6.92
C ALA A 306 23.71 -7.95 5.55
N PHE A 307 24.88 -7.78 4.92
CA PHE A 307 25.22 -8.47 3.67
C PHE A 307 25.30 -9.98 3.88
N LEU A 308 26.00 -10.45 4.92
CA LEU A 308 26.12 -11.87 5.25
C LEU A 308 24.76 -12.50 5.54
N ALA A 309 23.86 -11.79 6.21
CA ALA A 309 22.49 -12.25 6.44
C ALA A 309 21.73 -12.48 5.11
N MET A 310 21.91 -11.61 4.12
CA MET A 310 21.33 -11.82 2.78
C MET A 310 22.01 -12.97 2.03
N GLN A 311 23.32 -13.12 2.16
CA GLN A 311 24.09 -14.16 1.49
C GLN A 311 23.70 -15.58 1.94
N ILE A 312 23.23 -15.75 3.18
CA ILE A 312 22.70 -17.03 3.67
C ILE A 312 21.53 -17.53 2.80
N HIS A 313 20.69 -16.62 2.31
CA HIS A 313 19.56 -16.96 1.45
C HIS A 313 19.96 -17.08 -0.02
N ILE A 314 21.00 -16.35 -0.45
CA ILE A 314 21.46 -16.37 -1.84
C ILE A 314 23.01 -16.35 -1.89
N PRO A 315 23.67 -17.53 -1.93
CA PRO A 315 25.11 -17.67 -1.72
C PRO A 315 26.01 -16.88 -2.69
N ASP A 316 25.57 -16.71 -3.94
CA ASP A 316 26.39 -16.17 -5.04
C ASP A 316 26.22 -14.65 -5.24
N TYR A 317 25.72 -13.91 -4.24
CA TYR A 317 25.55 -12.45 -4.36
C TYR A 317 26.90 -11.70 -4.34
N PRO A 318 27.30 -10.99 -5.41
CA PRO A 318 28.51 -10.18 -5.40
C PRO A 318 28.35 -8.94 -4.50
N TYR A 319 29.35 -8.67 -3.68
CA TYR A 319 29.40 -7.51 -2.79
C TYR A 319 30.52 -6.54 -3.18
N THR A 320 30.23 -5.24 -3.11
CA THR A 320 31.26 -4.20 -3.14
C THR A 320 30.99 -3.20 -2.04
N TYR A 321 32.06 -2.66 -1.49
CA TYR A 321 32.01 -1.69 -0.43
C TYR A 321 32.53 -0.35 -0.97
N LEU A 322 31.73 0.71 -0.83
CA LEU A 322 32.11 2.06 -1.25
C LEU A 322 32.24 2.96 -0.01
N THR A 323 33.39 3.63 0.10
CA THR A 323 33.63 4.68 1.09
C THR A 323 33.19 6.04 0.56
N ASP A 324 32.80 6.95 1.45
CA ASP A 324 32.40 8.32 1.08
C ASP A 324 33.47 8.99 0.18
N GLY A 325 33.09 9.34 -1.06
CA GLY A 325 33.96 10.03 -2.02
C GLY A 325 34.22 9.32 -3.34
N GLU A 326 33.74 8.09 -3.53
CA GLU A 326 33.78 7.30 -4.79
C GLU A 326 32.37 7.06 -5.37
#